data_AF-A0A563VVH3-F1
#
_entry.id   AF-A0A563VVH3-F1
#
_cell.length_a   1.000
_cell.length_b   1.000
_cell.length_c   1.000
_cell.angle_alpha   90.00
_cell.angle_beta   90.00
_cell.angle_gamma   90.00
#
_symmetry.space_group_name_H-M   'P 1'
#
loop_
_entity.id
_entity.type
_entity.pdbx_description
1 polymer ?
#
loop_
_entity_poly.entity_id
_entity_poly.type
_entity_poly.pdbx_seq_one_letter_code
_entity_poly.pdbx_strand_id
1 'polypeptide(L)'
;MNLLESQNRIIYLMSIFVAQIKCATAMGRTDLNKVSETILIPLFSDIYGYTNLRNLNADIENYPGIDLEGELLLDGEVRKTAFQITATANTEKIKKTLKKFVQYELYGKYDRLIIYILVEKQESYSGKGYDTKSDYKRPDIILKK
;
A
#
# COMPACT_ATOMS: atom_id res chain seq x y z
N MET A 1 -5.88 26.05 -17.05
CA MET A 1 -4.65 25.59 -16.39
C MET A 1 -3.85 24.84 -17.43
N ASN A 2 -2.62 25.29 -17.71
CA ASN A 2 -1.74 24.64 -18.71
C ASN A 2 -1.30 23.27 -18.17
N LEU A 3 -1.18 22.24 -19.02
CA LEU A 3 -0.69 20.91 -18.63
C LEU A 3 0.62 20.99 -17.84
N LEU A 4 1.55 21.85 -18.26
CA LEU A 4 2.82 22.07 -17.57
C LEU A 4 2.63 22.67 -16.16
N GLU A 5 1.70 23.61 -16.01
CA GLU A 5 1.36 24.19 -14.70
C GLU A 5 0.76 23.12 -13.77
N SER A 6 -0.13 22.28 -14.29
CA SER A 6 -0.72 21.17 -13.52
C SER A 6 0.35 20.17 -13.09
N GLN A 7 1.24 19.77 -14.00
CA GLN A 7 2.35 18.86 -13.70
C GLN A 7 3.28 19.45 -12.63
N ASN A 8 3.68 20.72 -12.77
CA ASN A 8 4.52 21.39 -11.78
C ASN A 8 3.82 21.51 -10.42
N ARG A 9 2.51 21.76 -10.41
CA ARG A 9 1.71 21.81 -9.19
C ARG A 9 1.65 20.45 -8.50
N ILE A 10 1.44 19.37 -9.24
CA ILE A 10 1.44 18.00 -8.72
C ILE A 10 2.81 17.67 -8.12
N ILE A 11 3.90 17.95 -8.84
CA ILE A 11 5.28 17.72 -8.37
C ILE A 11 5.53 18.46 -7.05
N TYR A 12 5.17 19.74 -6.97
CA TYR A 12 5.32 20.54 -5.77
C TYR A 12 4.55 19.96 -4.57
N LEU A 13 3.27 19.65 -4.76
CA LEU A 13 2.41 19.12 -3.69
C LEU A 13 2.87 17.75 -3.21
N MET A 14 3.22 16.84 -4.13
CA MET A 14 3.74 15.51 -3.80
C MET A 14 5.10 15.58 -3.09
N SER A 15 5.97 16.51 -3.49
CA SER A 15 7.26 16.70 -2.82
C SER A 15 7.10 17.11 -1.36
N ILE A 16 6.18 18.04 -1.09
CA ILE A 16 5.86 18.47 0.28
C ILE A 16 5.25 17.32 1.08
N PHE A 17 4.30 16.60 0.50
CA PHE A 17 3.63 15.48 1.14
C PHE A 17 4.62 14.40 1.58
N VAL A 18 5.52 13.97 0.68
CA VAL A 18 6.56 12.98 0.99
C VAL A 18 7.50 13.50 2.08
N ALA A 19 7.93 14.76 2.01
CA ALA A 19 8.80 15.36 3.02
C ALA A 19 8.13 15.39 4.41
N GLN A 20 6.84 15.76 4.48
CA GLN A 20 6.08 15.77 5.72
C GLN A 20 5.94 14.37 6.32
N ILE A 21 5.66 13.36 5.49
CA ILE A 21 5.60 11.96 5.94
C ILE A 21 6.96 11.51 6.50
N LYS A 22 8.06 11.82 5.81
CA LYS A 22 9.43 11.50 6.27
C LYS A 22 9.71 12.13 7.63
N CYS A 23 9.46 13.43 7.78
CA CYS A 23 9.68 14.16 9.03
C CYS A 23 8.81 13.62 10.17
N ALA A 24 7.52 13.40 9.93
CA ALA A 24 6.61 12.88 10.94
C ALA A 24 6.98 11.48 11.41
N THR A 25 7.35 10.60 10.46
CA THR A 25 7.82 9.24 10.77
C THR A 25 9.09 9.28 11.63
N ALA A 26 10.06 10.15 11.30
CA ALA A 26 11.27 10.33 12.10
C ALA A 26 10.98 10.86 13.52
N MET A 27 9.91 11.64 13.68
CA MET A 27 9.41 12.11 14.98
C MET A 27 8.53 11.09 15.71
N GLY A 28 8.34 9.88 15.17
CA GLY A 28 7.45 8.85 15.74
C GLY A 28 5.96 9.16 15.61
N ARG A 29 5.55 10.16 14.82
CA ARG A 29 4.15 10.51 14.57
C ARG A 29 3.58 9.65 13.44
N THR A 30 2.65 8.76 13.77
CA THR A 30 2.04 7.83 12.80
C THR A 30 0.71 8.33 12.21
N ASP A 31 0.17 9.44 12.71
CA ASP A 31 -1.13 9.98 12.25
C ASP A 31 -1.11 10.35 10.76
N LEU A 32 0.04 10.78 10.25
CA LEU A 32 0.24 11.07 8.83
C LEU A 32 0.14 9.84 7.92
N ASN A 33 0.34 8.63 8.45
CA ASN A 33 0.07 7.40 7.69
C ASN A 33 -1.44 7.15 7.53
N LYS A 34 -2.24 7.42 8.56
CA LYS A 34 -3.71 7.32 8.45
C LYS A 34 -4.27 8.32 7.43
N VAL A 35 -3.68 9.52 7.38
CA VAL A 35 -4.02 10.54 6.38
C VAL A 35 -3.62 10.10 4.97
N SER A 36 -2.45 9.48 4.80
CA SER A 36 -1.99 9.02 3.49
C SER A 36 -2.83 7.89 2.92
N GLU A 37 -3.33 6.97 3.75
CA GLU A 37 -4.28 5.93 3.33
C GLU A 37 -5.50 6.53 2.60
N THR A 38 -6.04 7.64 3.14
CA THR A 38 -7.23 8.30 2.56
C THR A 38 -6.89 9.10 1.30
N ILE A 39 -5.74 9.79 1.29
CA ILE A 39 -5.28 10.58 0.12
C ILE A 39 -4.96 9.68 -1.08
N LEU A 40 -4.47 8.47 -0.85
CA LEU A 40 -4.10 7.54 -1.92
C LEU A 40 -5.30 6.95 -2.65
N ILE A 41 -6.50 6.92 -2.06
CA ILE A 41 -7.71 6.38 -2.69
C ILE A 41 -8.02 7.02 -4.05
N PRO A 42 -8.23 8.36 -4.14
CA PRO A 42 -8.50 8.99 -5.43
C PRO A 42 -7.31 8.86 -6.39
N LEU A 43 -6.08 8.87 -5.87
CA LEU A 43 -4.86 8.73 -6.69
C LEU A 43 -4.80 7.36 -7.37
N PHE A 44 -5.03 6.28 -6.62
CA PHE A 44 -4.99 4.92 -7.15
C PHE A 44 -6.17 4.62 -8.07
N SER A 45 -7.34 5.19 -7.76
CA SER A 45 -8.51 5.15 -8.65
C SER A 45 -8.17 5.77 -10.00
N ASP A 46 -7.65 7.00 -10.00
CA ASP A 46 -7.45 7.76 -11.25
C ASP A 46 -6.24 7.30 -12.06
N ILE A 47 -5.13 6.94 -11.41
CA ILE A 47 -3.89 6.56 -12.10
C ILE A 47 -3.88 5.09 -12.52
N TYR A 48 -4.37 4.20 -11.64
CA TYR A 48 -4.28 2.76 -11.87
C TYR A 48 -5.63 2.11 -12.22
N GLY A 49 -6.74 2.85 -12.19
CA GLY A 49 -8.06 2.35 -12.57
C GLY A 49 -8.72 1.44 -11.52
N TYR A 50 -8.28 1.50 -10.26
CA TYR A 50 -8.92 0.73 -9.20
C TYR A 50 -10.31 1.29 -8.90
N THR A 51 -11.30 0.42 -8.81
CA THR A 51 -12.68 0.75 -8.42
C THR A 51 -12.94 0.29 -6.99
N ASN A 52 -14.00 0.83 -6.38
CA ASN A 52 -14.45 0.43 -5.03
C ASN A 52 -13.34 0.52 -3.95
N LEU A 53 -12.36 1.40 -4.16
CA LEU A 53 -11.26 1.64 -3.22
C LEU A 53 -11.79 2.27 -1.93
N ARG A 54 -11.51 1.65 -0.79
CA ARG A 54 -11.93 2.15 0.52
C ARG A 54 -10.89 1.89 1.59
N ASN A 55 -10.89 2.76 2.61
CA ASN A 55 -10.06 2.61 3.78
C ASN A 55 -10.72 1.64 4.78
N LEU A 56 -10.05 0.53 5.08
CA LEU A 56 -10.53 -0.48 6.03
C LEU A 56 -10.47 0.01 7.48
N ASN A 57 -9.53 0.92 7.78
CA ASN A 57 -9.41 1.55 9.09
C ASN A 57 -10.55 2.53 9.39
N ALA A 58 -11.35 2.92 8.39
CA ALA A 58 -12.56 3.72 8.59
C ALA A 58 -13.71 2.91 9.22
N ASP A 59 -13.75 1.60 8.97
CA ASP A 59 -14.80 0.71 9.49
C ASP A 59 -14.36 -0.01 10.77
N ILE A 60 -13.10 -0.48 10.79
CA ILE A 60 -12.52 -1.22 11.91
C ILE A 60 -11.17 -0.61 12.20
N GLU A 61 -11.03 0.06 13.35
CA GLU A 61 -9.77 0.70 13.70
C GLU A 61 -8.63 -0.32 13.77
N ASN A 62 -7.53 -0.04 13.06
CA ASN A 62 -6.34 -0.88 12.97
C ASN A 62 -6.62 -2.27 12.35
N TYR A 63 -7.28 -2.28 11.18
CA TYR A 63 -7.59 -3.51 10.45
C TYR A 63 -6.32 -4.37 10.27
N PRO A 64 -6.41 -5.70 10.40
CA PRO A 64 -5.22 -6.54 10.48
C PRO A 64 -4.35 -6.56 9.20
N GLY A 65 -3.29 -5.76 9.21
CA GLY A 65 -2.16 -5.90 8.28
C GLY A 65 -2.39 -5.35 6.87
N ILE A 66 -3.58 -4.83 6.57
CA ILE A 66 -3.90 -4.12 5.33
C ILE A 66 -4.72 -2.88 5.67
N ASP A 67 -4.58 -1.85 4.85
CA ASP A 67 -5.13 -0.52 5.10
C ASP A 67 -6.24 -0.18 4.09
N LEU A 68 -6.07 -0.55 2.81
CA LEU A 68 -7.09 -0.36 1.78
C LEU A 68 -7.51 -1.68 1.14
N GLU A 69 -8.74 -1.72 0.66
CA GLU A 69 -9.18 -2.70 -0.33
C GLU A 69 -9.78 -2.02 -1.55
N GLY A 70 -9.65 -2.66 -2.71
CA GLY A 70 -10.27 -2.22 -3.95
C GLY A 70 -10.30 -3.33 -5.00
N GLU A 71 -10.84 -3.01 -6.15
CA GLU A 71 -11.04 -3.92 -7.26
C GLU A 71 -10.34 -3.40 -8.51
N LEU A 72 -9.78 -4.28 -9.33
CA LEU A 72 -9.19 -3.91 -10.61
C LEU A 72 -9.65 -4.90 -11.67
N LEU A 73 -10.13 -4.36 -12.80
CA LEU A 73 -10.45 -5.18 -13.96
C LEU A 73 -9.15 -5.49 -14.73
N LEU A 74 -8.76 -6.76 -14.74
CA LEU A 74 -7.61 -7.25 -15.48
C LEU A 74 -8.05 -8.43 -16.34
N ASP A 75 -7.77 -8.37 -17.64
CA ASP A 75 -8.09 -9.43 -18.60
C ASP A 75 -9.57 -9.88 -18.58
N GLY A 76 -10.47 -8.94 -18.27
CA GLY A 76 -11.92 -9.20 -18.18
C GLY A 76 -12.39 -9.78 -16.83
N GLU A 77 -11.48 -9.98 -15.87
CA GLU A 77 -11.79 -10.47 -14.52
C GLU A 77 -11.62 -9.38 -13.46
N VAL A 78 -12.54 -9.34 -12.50
CA VAL A 78 -12.43 -8.46 -11.33
C VAL A 78 -11.49 -9.09 -10.30
N ARG A 79 -10.39 -8.40 -10.00
CA ARG A 79 -9.39 -8.83 -9.03
C ARG A 79 -9.52 -8.01 -7.75
N LYS A 80 -9.82 -8.67 -6.62
CA LYS A 80 -9.82 -8.03 -5.31
C LYS A 80 -8.40 -7.84 -4.82
N THR A 81 -8.03 -6.59 -4.57
CA THR A 81 -6.68 -6.20 -4.18
C THR A 81 -6.69 -5.56 -2.81
N ALA A 82 -5.85 -6.07 -1.92
CA ALA A 82 -5.55 -5.45 -0.64
C ALA A 82 -4.26 -4.63 -0.74
N PHE A 83 -4.23 -3.49 -0.04
CA PHE A 83 -3.07 -2.63 0.04
C PHE A 83 -2.63 -2.45 1.49
N GLN A 84 -1.33 -2.61 1.73
CA GLN A 84 -0.68 -2.14 2.94
C GLN A 84 0.12 -0.89 2.59
N ILE A 85 -0.16 0.23 3.26
CA ILE A 85 0.49 1.53 3.05
C ILE A 85 1.52 1.76 4.16
N THR A 86 2.79 1.98 3.81
CA THR A 86 3.85 2.18 4.83
C THR A 86 4.85 3.25 4.43
N ALA A 87 5.26 4.08 5.39
CA ALA A 87 6.37 5.02 5.24
C ALA A 87 7.75 4.40 5.56
N THR A 88 7.82 3.10 5.82
CA THR A 88 9.09 2.42 6.13
C THR A 88 9.18 1.09 5.43
N ALA A 89 10.29 0.86 4.75
CA ALA A 89 10.53 -0.29 3.88
C ALA A 89 11.19 -1.50 4.57
N ASN A 90 11.35 -1.52 5.89
CA ASN A 90 12.09 -2.57 6.58
C ASN A 90 11.45 -3.95 6.33
N THR A 91 12.30 -4.92 5.95
CA THR A 91 11.99 -6.35 5.76
C THR A 91 11.16 -6.94 6.90
N GLU A 92 11.38 -6.53 8.15
CA GLU A 92 10.58 -7.00 9.30
C GLU A 92 9.11 -6.59 9.21
N LYS A 93 8.81 -5.38 8.74
CA LYS A 93 7.42 -4.92 8.55
C LYS A 93 6.73 -5.68 7.42
N ILE A 94 7.45 -5.98 6.34
CA ILE A 94 6.93 -6.82 5.25
C ILE A 94 6.61 -8.21 5.77
N LYS A 95 7.54 -8.85 6.49
CA LYS A 95 7.30 -10.17 7.11
C LYS A 95 6.13 -10.14 8.07
N LYS A 96 5.99 -9.09 8.88
CA LYS A 96 4.85 -8.92 9.82
C LYS A 96 3.52 -8.78 9.07
N THR A 97 3.50 -8.03 7.98
CA THR A 97 2.34 -7.86 7.10
C THR A 97 1.92 -9.20 6.51
N LEU A 98 2.86 -9.94 5.93
CA LEU A 98 2.58 -11.27 5.36
C LEU A 98 2.09 -12.26 6.41
N LYS A 99 2.71 -12.29 7.60
CA LYS A 99 2.26 -13.13 8.71
C LYS A 99 0.81 -12.82 9.11
N LYS A 100 0.45 -11.53 9.24
CA LYS A 100 -0.93 -11.13 9.52
C LYS A 100 -1.85 -11.54 8.37
N PHE A 101 -1.45 -11.30 7.12
CA PHE A 101 -2.26 -11.65 5.96
C PHE A 101 -2.62 -13.15 5.90
N VAL A 102 -1.68 -14.02 6.26
CA VAL A 102 -1.92 -15.47 6.38
C VAL A 102 -2.72 -15.81 7.65
N GLN A 103 -2.35 -15.25 8.80
CA GLN A 103 -3.01 -15.51 10.08
C GLN A 103 -4.50 -15.19 10.06
N TYR A 104 -4.90 -14.14 9.34
CA TYR A 104 -6.29 -13.70 9.21
C TYR A 104 -6.97 -14.23 7.93
N GLU A 105 -6.36 -15.20 7.25
CA GLU A 105 -6.90 -15.86 6.06
C GLU A 105 -7.32 -14.91 4.92
N LEU A 106 -6.65 -13.75 4.84
CA LEU A 106 -6.98 -12.71 3.87
C LEU A 106 -6.69 -13.15 2.43
N TYR A 107 -5.85 -14.17 2.25
CA TYR A 107 -5.60 -14.82 0.96
C TYR A 107 -6.83 -15.52 0.37
N GLY A 108 -7.85 -15.83 1.17
CA GLY A 108 -9.13 -16.33 0.68
C GLY A 108 -10.06 -15.22 0.18
N LYS A 109 -9.82 -13.97 0.59
CA LYS A 109 -10.65 -12.80 0.27
C LYS A 109 -10.08 -11.94 -0.86
N TYR A 110 -8.76 -11.85 -0.97
CA TYR A 110 -8.07 -11.01 -1.94
C TYR A 110 -7.16 -11.82 -2.85
N ASP A 111 -7.24 -11.56 -4.14
CA ASP A 111 -6.39 -12.17 -5.17
C ASP A 111 -4.96 -11.61 -5.15
N ARG A 112 -4.80 -10.39 -4.63
CA ARG A 112 -3.53 -9.66 -4.65
C ARG A 112 -3.32 -8.88 -3.35
N LEU A 113 -2.05 -8.87 -2.90
CA LEU A 113 -1.57 -7.99 -1.83
C LEU A 113 -0.47 -7.08 -2.39
N ILE A 114 -0.69 -5.77 -2.29
CA ILE A 114 0.29 -4.74 -2.66
C ILE A 114 0.79 -4.07 -1.38
N ILE A 115 2.12 -4.06 -1.20
CA ILE A 115 2.75 -3.27 -0.14
C ILE A 115 3.28 -2.00 -0.82
N TYR A 116 2.62 -0.88 -0.54
CA TYR A 116 2.93 0.43 -1.09
C TYR A 116 3.79 1.23 -0.12
N ILE A 117 4.98 1.63 -0.58
CA ILE A 117 5.94 2.34 0.26
C ILE A 117 5.93 3.83 -0.13
N LEU A 118 5.47 4.70 0.78
CA LEU A 118 5.27 6.14 0.54
C LEU A 118 6.56 6.92 0.32
N VAL A 119 7.68 6.38 0.79
CA VAL A 119 9.01 7.01 0.73
C VAL A 119 9.96 6.16 -0.09
N GLU A 120 11.22 6.59 -0.19
CA GLU A 120 12.24 5.79 -0.86
C GLU A 120 12.27 4.34 -0.34
N LYS A 121 12.14 3.43 -1.30
CA LYS A 121 12.34 1.99 -1.08
C LYS A 121 13.80 1.79 -0.64
N GLN A 122 14.04 0.89 0.32
CA GLN A 122 15.43 0.53 0.69
C GLN A 122 16.17 -0.08 -0.51
N GLU A 123 17.48 0.18 -0.62
CA GLU A 123 18.31 -0.23 -1.76
C GLU A 123 18.37 -1.75 -1.97
N SER A 124 18.24 -2.54 -0.89
CA SER A 124 18.21 -3.99 -1.00
C SER A 124 17.25 -4.63 0.01
N TYR A 125 16.60 -5.71 -0.43
CA TYR A 125 15.87 -6.62 0.45
C TYR A 125 16.69 -7.90 0.53
N SER A 126 17.24 -8.22 1.69
CA SER A 126 17.88 -9.52 1.89
C SER A 126 16.81 -10.61 1.84
N GLY A 127 16.70 -11.31 0.71
CA GLY A 127 15.70 -12.36 0.47
C GLY A 127 15.84 -13.62 1.31
N LYS A 128 16.70 -13.62 2.34
CA LYS A 128 16.86 -14.74 3.27
C LYS A 128 15.67 -14.75 4.24
N GLY A 129 14.66 -15.56 3.91
CA GLY A 129 13.52 -15.84 4.77
C GLY A 129 12.15 -15.96 4.07
N TYR A 130 12.10 -16.01 2.73
CA TYR A 130 10.88 -16.34 1.99
C TYR A 130 10.62 -17.85 1.89
N ASP A 131 11.02 -18.61 2.90
CA ASP A 131 10.78 -20.05 2.96
C ASP A 131 9.58 -20.31 3.86
N THR A 132 8.38 -20.12 3.30
CA THR A 132 7.14 -20.64 3.89
C THR A 132 6.81 -21.94 3.15
N LYS A 133 7.20 -23.06 3.75
CA LYS A 133 6.62 -24.37 3.47
C LYS A 133 5.10 -24.29 3.67
N SER A 134 4.33 -24.23 2.59
CA SER A 134 3.06 -24.94 2.37
C SER A 134 2.34 -24.40 1.14
N ASP A 135 1.69 -25.31 0.43
CA ASP A 135 1.02 -25.17 -0.87
C ASP A 135 -0.23 -24.27 -0.90
N TYR A 136 -0.17 -23.05 -0.36
CA TYR A 136 -1.24 -22.08 -0.55
C TYR A 136 -1.06 -21.34 -1.87
N LYS A 137 -2.17 -21.21 -2.63
CA LYS A 137 -2.31 -20.30 -3.79
C LYS A 137 -1.63 -18.98 -3.43
N ARG A 138 -0.48 -18.71 -4.05
CA ARG A 138 0.33 -17.53 -3.77
C ARG A 138 -0.40 -16.31 -4.36
N PRO A 139 -0.81 -15.32 -3.57
CA PRO A 139 -1.20 -14.04 -4.14
C PRO A 139 0.03 -13.42 -4.82
N ASP A 140 -0.16 -12.74 -5.95
CA ASP A 140 0.90 -11.97 -6.59
C ASP A 140 1.37 -10.86 -5.65
N ILE A 141 2.53 -11.03 -5.00
CA ILE A 141 3.10 -9.99 -4.14
C ILE A 141 3.83 -8.99 -5.03
N ILE A 142 3.23 -7.82 -5.23
CA ILE A 142 3.83 -6.75 -6.04
C ILE A 142 4.25 -5.60 -5.11
N LEU A 143 5.56 -5.30 -5.11
CA LEU A 143 6.09 -4.11 -4.46
C LEU A 143 6.03 -2.94 -5.44
N LYS A 144 5.08 -2.02 -5.27
CA LYS A 144 4.96 -0.81 -6.08
C LYS A 144 5.47 0.42 -5.32
N LYS A 145 6.10 1.32 -6.08
CA LYS A 145 6.42 2.70 -5.70
C LYS A 145 5.34 3.60 -6.26
#